data_AF-A0A349JTF9-F1
#
_entry.id   AF-A0A349JTF9-F1
#
_cell.length_a   1.000
_cell.length_b   1.000
_cell.length_c   1.000
_cell.angle_alpha   90.00
_cell.angle_beta   90.00
_cell.angle_gamma   90.00
#
_symmetry.space_group_name_H-M   'P 1'
#
loop_
_entity.id
_entity.type
_entity.pdbx_description
1 polymer ?
#
loop_
_entity_poly.entity_id
_entity_poly.type
_entity_poly.pdbx_seq_one_letter_code
_entity_poly.pdbx_strand_id
1 'polypeptide(L)'
;MSLEESVIVNCTGLGSSTLFNDRELTPLKGQLTVLVAQPEVDYNTFGGLRRIGGFGIHMQPRSDGIVLGGTSERGVWSLEPNEEARRQIVEGHIELFDAMRGLPPATRIASVGPPDHIPPVEAFFGLNS
;
A
#
# COMPACT_ATOMS: atom_id res chain seq x y z
N MET A 1 15.62 34.94 26.44
CA MET A 1 14.37 34.34 26.96
C MET A 1 14.70 32.92 27.33
N SER A 2 14.42 32.51 28.57
CA SER A 2 14.55 31.13 29.03
C SER A 2 13.17 30.61 29.41
N LEU A 3 12.92 29.35 29.10
CA LEU A 3 11.71 28.63 29.53
C LEU A 3 11.82 28.30 31.02
N GLU A 4 10.68 28.23 31.72
CA GLU A 4 10.63 27.94 33.16
C GLU A 4 10.72 26.43 33.45
N GLU A 5 10.43 25.61 32.45
CA GLU A 5 10.45 24.16 32.51
C GLU A 5 11.88 23.62 32.64
N SER A 6 12.08 22.67 33.56
CA SER A 6 13.39 22.07 33.81
C SER A 6 13.78 21.00 32.79
N VAL A 7 12.81 20.46 32.03
CA VAL A 7 13.02 19.45 31.00
C VAL A 7 12.14 19.77 29.80
N ILE A 8 12.71 19.64 28.60
CA ILE A 8 12.01 19.81 27.34
C ILE A 8 12.17 18.52 26.53
N VAL A 9 11.06 17.98 26.03
CA VAL A 9 11.06 16.84 25.11
C VAL A 9 10.76 17.36 23.70
N ASN A 10 11.76 17.33 22.82
CA ASN A 10 11.60 17.74 21.43
C ASN A 10 10.97 16.62 20.58
N CYS A 11 9.70 16.77 20.20
CA CYS A 11 8.97 15.87 19.32
C CYS A 11 8.55 16.54 18.00
N THR A 12 9.30 17.52 17.52
CA THR A 12 8.90 18.34 16.36
C THR A 12 9.17 17.70 15.00
N GLY A 13 9.73 16.48 14.98
CA GLY A 13 10.00 15.72 13.76
C GLY A 13 10.85 16.51 12.76
N LEU A 14 10.42 16.58 11.50
CA LEU A 14 11.11 17.33 10.44
C LEU A 14 11.27 18.83 10.77
N GLY A 15 10.43 19.40 11.64
CA GLY A 15 10.54 20.77 12.12
C GLY A 15 11.83 21.06 12.91
N SER A 16 12.48 20.03 13.45
CA SER A 16 13.80 20.18 14.10
C SER A 16 14.88 20.69 13.15
N SER A 17 14.72 20.47 11.83
CA SER A 17 15.63 21.04 10.84
C SER A 17 15.65 22.57 10.87
N THR A 18 14.49 23.20 11.11
CA THR A 18 14.38 24.65 11.25
C THR A 18 14.68 25.12 12.68
N LEU A 19 14.13 24.44 13.69
CA LEU A 19 14.23 24.89 15.09
C LEU A 19 15.62 24.73 15.69
N PHE A 20 16.33 23.66 15.32
CA PHE A 20 17.64 23.31 15.89
C PHE A 20 18.75 23.26 14.84
N ASN A 21 18.48 23.71 13.61
CA ASN A 21 19.41 23.66 12.48
C ASN A 21 19.96 22.25 12.21
N ASP A 22 19.14 21.22 12.44
CA ASP A 22 19.50 19.84 12.15
C ASP A 22 19.51 19.61 10.63
N ARG A 23 20.71 19.46 10.06
CA ARG A 23 20.96 19.29 8.63
C ARG A 23 21.00 17.84 8.18
N GLU A 24 20.95 16.89 9.12
CA GLU A 24 20.89 15.45 8.78
C GLU A 24 19.46 15.05 8.39
N LEU A 25 18.46 15.80 8.86
CA LEU A 25 17.06 15.59 8.48
C LEU A 25 16.78 15.98 7.03
N THR A 26 16.20 15.05 6.28
CA THR A 26 15.76 15.25 4.88
C THR A 26 14.34 14.72 4.72
N PRO A 27 13.41 15.44 4.04
CA PRO A 27 12.07 14.96 3.82
C PRO A 27 12.05 13.76 2.89
N LEU A 28 11.08 12.89 3.09
CA LEU A 28 10.64 11.90 2.11
C LEU A 28 9.16 12.16 1.85
N LYS A 29 8.86 12.92 0.79
CA LYS A 29 7.48 13.30 0.46
C LYS A 29 6.72 12.07 -0.02
N GLY A 30 5.60 11.79 0.66
CA GLY A 30 4.56 10.88 0.21
C GLY A 30 3.29 11.66 -0.12
N GLN A 31 2.63 11.28 -1.20
CA GLN A 31 1.36 11.85 -1.64
C GLN A 31 0.28 10.78 -1.59
N LEU A 32 -0.88 11.18 -1.09
CA LEU A 32 -2.04 10.32 -0.91
C LEU A 32 -3.21 10.87 -1.71
N THR A 33 -3.95 9.98 -2.36
CA THR A 33 -5.25 10.29 -2.99
C THR A 33 -6.34 9.68 -2.12
N VAL A 34 -7.26 10.50 -1.63
CA VAL A 34 -8.33 10.05 -0.73
C VAL A 34 -9.62 9.92 -1.52
N LEU A 35 -10.18 8.72 -1.53
CA LEU A 35 -11.51 8.42 -2.06
C LEU A 35 -12.52 8.37 -0.91
N VAL A 36 -13.81 8.42 -1.26
CA VAL A 36 -14.90 8.23 -0.29
C VAL A 36 -14.79 6.89 0.43
N ALA A 37 -15.16 6.87 1.71
CA ALA A 37 -15.16 5.66 2.51
C ALA A 37 -16.16 4.64 1.95
N GLN A 38 -15.78 3.36 1.96
CA GLN A 38 -16.64 2.23 1.60
C GLN A 38 -16.51 1.18 2.72
N PRO A 39 -17.51 1.07 3.62
CA PRO A 39 -17.45 0.16 4.77
C PRO A 39 -17.22 -1.31 4.43
N GLU A 40 -17.57 -1.71 3.21
CA GLU A 40 -17.37 -3.06 2.67
C GLU A 40 -15.91 -3.36 2.27
N VAL A 41 -15.05 -2.33 2.17
CA VAL A 41 -13.62 -2.50 1.91
C VAL A 41 -12.89 -2.52 3.26
N ASP A 42 -12.58 -3.72 3.75
CA ASP A 42 -11.95 -3.96 5.05
C ASP A 42 -10.54 -4.56 4.94
N TYR A 43 -9.96 -4.54 3.73
CA TYR A 43 -8.64 -5.09 3.42
C TYR A 43 -7.69 -4.01 2.89
N ASN A 44 -6.40 -4.22 3.12
CA ASN A 44 -5.34 -3.40 2.54
C ASN A 44 -4.78 -4.07 1.29
N THR A 45 -4.25 -3.28 0.35
CA THR A 45 -3.36 -3.79 -0.71
C THR A 45 -1.97 -3.21 -0.55
N PHE A 46 -0.96 -4.02 -0.85
CA PHE A 46 0.43 -3.60 -0.87
C PHE A 46 1.13 -4.21 -2.08
N GLY A 47 1.68 -3.35 -2.93
CA GLY A 47 2.24 -3.74 -4.22
C GLY A 47 1.23 -3.63 -5.36
N GLY A 48 1.75 -3.51 -6.58
CA GLY A 48 0.97 -3.47 -7.80
C GLY A 48 1.62 -4.30 -8.89
N LEU A 49 0.90 -4.48 -10.01
CA LEU A 49 1.37 -5.25 -11.17
C LEU A 49 2.62 -4.63 -11.80
N ARG A 50 2.76 -3.30 -11.68
CA ARG A 50 3.90 -2.52 -12.18
C ARG A 50 4.63 -1.89 -11.00
N ARG A 51 5.95 -1.85 -11.09
CA ARG A 51 6.76 -1.04 -10.17
C ARG A 51 6.66 0.43 -10.60
N ILE A 52 5.71 1.13 -10.02
CA ILE A 52 5.70 2.59 -9.98
C ILE A 52 6.57 2.97 -8.77
N GLY A 53 7.50 3.92 -8.93
CA GLY A 53 8.66 4.16 -8.05
C GLY A 53 8.43 4.02 -6.53
N GLY A 54 9.50 3.70 -5.79
CA GLY A 54 9.41 3.45 -4.34
C GLY A 54 8.93 2.03 -3.99
N PHE A 55 8.01 1.91 -3.02
CA PHE A 55 7.48 0.65 -2.48
C PHE A 55 6.35 0.03 -3.33
N GLY A 56 6.00 0.65 -4.46
CA GLY A 56 4.80 0.32 -5.23
C GLY A 56 3.54 0.99 -4.69
N ILE A 57 2.42 0.77 -5.35
CA ILE A 57 1.12 1.29 -4.92
C ILE A 57 0.62 0.56 -3.66
N HIS A 58 -0.15 1.27 -2.84
CA HIS A 58 -0.83 0.70 -1.67
C HIS A 58 -2.17 1.37 -1.45
N MET A 59 -3.13 0.59 -0.93
CA MET A 59 -4.46 1.05 -0.55
C MET A 59 -4.76 0.69 0.90
N GLN A 60 -5.30 1.64 1.66
CA GLN A 60 -5.71 1.46 3.04
C GLN A 60 -7.12 2.02 3.26
N PRO A 61 -8.10 1.19 3.67
CA PRO A 61 -9.41 1.68 4.04
C PRO A 61 -9.37 2.29 5.45
N ARG A 62 -10.14 3.36 5.63
CA ARG A 62 -10.32 4.07 6.90
C ARG A 62 -11.79 4.41 7.05
N SER A 63 -12.21 4.72 8.27
CA SER A 63 -13.57 5.17 8.55
C SER A 63 -13.94 6.49 7.85
N ASP A 64 -12.94 7.30 7.47
CA ASP A 64 -13.09 8.61 6.84
C ASP A 64 -12.75 8.63 5.33
N GLY A 65 -12.28 7.51 4.77
CA GLY A 65 -11.94 7.43 3.34
C GLY A 65 -11.13 6.20 2.98
N ILE A 66 -10.92 5.98 1.69
CA ILE A 66 -9.93 5.01 1.21
C ILE A 66 -8.73 5.78 0.70
N VAL A 67 -7.55 5.48 1.26
CA VAL A 67 -6.31 6.15 0.93
C VAL A 67 -5.55 5.32 -0.10
N LEU A 68 -5.21 5.94 -1.22
CA LEU A 68 -4.30 5.40 -2.24
C LEU A 68 -2.96 6.14 -2.16
N GLY A 69 -1.88 5.40 -2.04
CA GLY A 69 -0.53 5.97 -2.01
C GLY A 69 0.42 5.25 -2.94
N GLY A 70 1.68 5.69 -2.91
CA GLY A 70 2.76 5.05 -3.65
C GLY A 70 3.98 5.92 -3.93
N THR A 71 3.92 7.24 -3.71
CA THR A 71 5.11 8.08 -3.91
C THR A 71 6.05 8.05 -2.71
N SER A 72 7.34 8.25 -3.00
CA SER A 72 8.40 8.41 -2.00
C SER A 72 9.51 9.27 -2.61
N GLU A 73 9.39 10.58 -2.46
CA GLU A 73 10.23 11.57 -3.11
C GLU A 73 11.20 12.21 -2.11
N ARG A 74 12.46 11.78 -2.13
CA ARG A 74 13.49 12.26 -1.19
C ARG A 74 13.88 13.70 -1.50
N GLY A 75 13.95 14.54 -0.47
CA GLY A 75 14.40 15.93 -0.58
C GLY A 75 13.36 16.91 -1.14
N VAL A 76 12.16 16.44 -1.47
CA VAL A 76 11.08 17.30 -1.99
C VAL A 76 10.35 17.94 -0.81
N TRP A 77 10.48 19.26 -0.68
CA TRP A 77 9.84 20.07 0.37
C TRP A 77 8.49 20.66 -0.04
N SER A 78 8.15 20.64 -1.33
CA SER A 78 6.90 21.20 -1.83
C SER A 78 5.69 20.44 -1.30
N LEU A 79 4.72 21.18 -0.77
CA LEU A 79 3.42 20.64 -0.34
C LEU A 79 2.41 20.55 -1.49
N GLU A 80 2.74 21.07 -2.67
CA GLU A 80 1.86 21.04 -3.83
C GLU A 80 1.63 19.60 -4.31
N PRO A 81 0.38 19.20 -4.59
CA PRO A 81 0.08 17.92 -5.19
C PRO A 81 0.72 17.78 -6.58
N ASN A 82 1.31 16.62 -6.84
CA ASN A 82 1.77 16.19 -8.14
C ASN A 82 0.62 15.45 -8.85
N GLU A 83 -0.03 16.13 -9.79
CA GLU A 83 -1.17 15.60 -10.55
C GLU A 83 -0.82 14.36 -11.38
N GLU A 84 0.40 14.30 -11.92
CA GLU A 84 0.84 13.14 -12.69
C GLU A 84 1.02 11.91 -11.78
N ALA A 85 1.61 12.10 -10.59
CA ALA A 85 1.72 11.02 -9.61
C ALA A 85 0.33 10.55 -9.12
N ARG A 86 -0.62 11.48 -8.91
CA ARG A 86 -2.01 11.14 -8.58
C ARG A 86 -2.60 10.23 -9.65
N ARG A 87 -2.51 10.63 -10.92
CA ARG A 87 -3.02 9.88 -12.06
C ARG A 87 -2.41 8.47 -12.13
N GLN A 88 -1.09 8.36 -12.05
CA GLN A 88 -0.38 7.09 -12.09
C GLN A 88 -0.77 6.14 -10.95
N ILE A 89 -0.92 6.66 -9.72
CA ILE A 89 -1.34 5.85 -8.57
C ILE A 89 -2.76 5.33 -8.75
N VAL A 90 -3.69 6.19 -9.19
CA VAL A 90 -5.09 5.78 -9.40
C VAL A 90 -5.19 4.75 -10.53
N GLU A 91 -4.53 4.99 -11.66
CA GLU A 91 -4.49 4.04 -12.78
C GLU A 91 -3.88 2.70 -12.37
N GLY A 92 -2.79 2.70 -11.59
CA GLY A 92 -2.20 1.47 -11.08
C GLY A 92 -3.14 0.65 -10.19
N HIS A 93 -3.98 1.31 -9.37
CA HIS A 93 -4.98 0.60 -8.58
C HIS A 93 -6.12 0.06 -9.45
N ILE A 94 -6.56 0.80 -10.48
CA ILE A 94 -7.54 0.31 -11.45
C ILE A 94 -7.02 -0.96 -12.12
N GLU A 95 -5.79 -0.93 -12.65
CA GLU A 95 -5.15 -2.10 -13.27
C GLU A 95 -5.07 -3.30 -12.31
N LEU A 96 -4.66 -3.06 -11.05
CA LEU A 96 -4.57 -4.10 -10.02
C LEU A 96 -5.93 -4.78 -9.78
N PHE A 97 -6.98 -4.00 -9.57
CA PHE A 97 -8.32 -4.56 -9.29
C PHE A 97 -8.97 -5.16 -10.53
N ASP A 98 -8.69 -4.63 -11.73
CA ASP A 98 -9.14 -5.24 -12.98
C ASP A 98 -8.54 -6.63 -13.19
N ALA A 99 -7.26 -6.82 -12.87
CA ALA A 99 -6.63 -8.14 -12.93
C ALA A 99 -7.15 -9.13 -11.87
N MET A 100 -7.78 -8.64 -10.80
CA MET A 100 -8.45 -9.47 -9.79
C MET A 100 -9.89 -9.84 -10.18
N ARG A 101 -10.50 -9.14 -11.14
CA ARG A 101 -11.80 -9.56 -11.66
C ARG A 101 -11.63 -10.91 -12.33
N GLY A 102 -12.30 -11.93 -11.80
CA GLY A 102 -12.27 -13.27 -12.37
C GLY A 102 -12.67 -13.28 -13.85
N LEU A 103 -12.24 -14.31 -14.58
CA LEU A 103 -12.68 -14.52 -15.96
C LEU A 103 -14.23 -14.52 -16.04
N PRO A 104 -14.83 -14.04 -17.14
CA PRO A 104 -16.26 -14.18 -17.36
C PRO A 104 -16.70 -15.64 -17.15
N PRO A 105 -17.92 -15.89 -16.64
CA PRO A 105 -18.40 -17.26 -16.34
C PRO A 105 -18.26 -18.26 -17.49
N ALA A 106 -18.17 -17.77 -18.73
CA ALA A 106 -18.05 -18.57 -19.95
C ALA A 106 -16.65 -19.18 -20.19
N THR A 107 -15.63 -18.86 -19.38
CA THR A 107 -14.27 -19.42 -19.54
C THR A 107 -13.89 -20.27 -18.34
N ARG A 108 -14.56 -21.42 -18.16
CA ARG A 108 -14.05 -22.51 -17.33
C ARG A 108 -12.89 -23.18 -18.06
N ILE A 109 -11.66 -22.87 -17.66
CA ILE A 109 -10.45 -23.54 -18.19
C ILE A 109 -10.22 -24.89 -17.48
N ALA A 110 -10.62 -25.00 -16.21
CA ALA A 110 -10.65 -26.23 -15.44
C ALA A 110 -11.63 -26.11 -14.27
N SER A 111 -12.19 -27.23 -13.81
CA SER A 111 -12.91 -27.33 -12.53
C SER A 111 -12.18 -28.29 -11.62
N VAL A 112 -11.97 -27.92 -10.36
CA VAL A 112 -11.49 -28.82 -9.32
C VAL A 112 -12.72 -29.28 -8.53
N GLY A 113 -12.97 -30.59 -8.54
CA GLY A 113 -13.87 -31.26 -7.61
C GLY A 113 -13.08 -32.01 -6.55
N PRO A 114 -13.72 -32.45 -5.45
CA PRO A 114 -13.12 -33.45 -4.59
C PRO A 114 -12.75 -34.67 -5.44
N PRO A 115 -11.61 -35.33 -5.19
CA PRO A 115 -11.26 -36.54 -5.91
C PRO A 115 -12.34 -37.60 -5.67
N ASP A 116 -12.68 -38.39 -6.69
CA ASP A 116 -13.70 -39.46 -6.58
C ASP A 116 -13.40 -40.46 -5.45
N HIS A 117 -12.13 -40.53 -5.05
CA HIS A 117 -11.65 -41.26 -3.89
C HIS A 117 -10.56 -40.43 -3.20
N ILE A 118 -10.55 -40.40 -1.87
CA ILE A 118 -9.44 -39.83 -1.12
C ILE A 118 -8.29 -40.84 -1.19
N PRO A 119 -7.12 -40.50 -1.77
CA PRO A 119 -6.00 -41.42 -1.83
C PRO A 119 -5.54 -41.78 -0.40
N PRO A 120 -5.21 -43.05 -0.14
CA PRO A 120 -4.73 -43.48 1.16
C PRO A 120 -3.36 -42.84 1.45
N VAL A 121 -3.02 -42.71 2.74
CA VAL A 121 -1.84 -41.95 3.19
C VAL A 121 -0.53 -42.48 2.58
N GLU A 122 -0.47 -43.78 2.30
CA GLU A 122 0.65 -44.51 1.70
C GLU A 122 0.96 -44.02 0.27
N ALA A 123 -0.06 -43.58 -0.46
CA ALA A 123 0.08 -43.04 -1.80
C ALA A 123 0.84 -41.70 -1.82
N PHE A 124 0.78 -40.92 -0.73
CA PHE A 124 1.53 -39.66 -0.61
C PHE A 124 3.03 -39.88 -0.36
N PHE A 125 3.39 -41.04 0.19
CA PHE A 125 4.77 -41.38 0.52
C PHE A 125 5.41 -42.35 -0.47
N GLY A 126 4.73 -42.70 -1.57
CA GLY A 126 5.24 -43.64 -2.56
C GLY A 126 5.40 -45.06 -2.02
N LEU A 127 4.62 -45.44 -1.01
CA LEU A 127 4.71 -46.72 -0.31
C LEU A 127 3.74 -47.78 -0.84
N ASN A 128 3.06 -47.52 -1.97
CA ASN A 128 2.19 -48.49 -2.60
C ASN A 128 3.04 -49.57 -3.29
N SER A 129 3.15 -50.73 -2.63
CA SER A 129 3.69 -51.99 -3.16
C SER A 129 2.74 -52.68 -4.13
#